data_AF-A0A523WUP0-F1
#
_entry.id   AF-A0A523WUP0-F1
#
_cell.length_a   1.000
_cell.length_b   1.000
_cell.length_c   1.000
_cell.angle_alpha   90.00
_cell.angle_beta   90.00
_cell.angle_gamma   90.00
#
_symmetry.space_group_name_H-M   'P 1'
#
loop_
_entity.id
_entity.type
_entity.pdbx_description
1 polymer ?
#
loop_
_entity_poly.entity_id
_entity_poly.type
_entity_poly.pdbx_seq_one_letter_code
_entity_poly.pdbx_strand_id
1 'polypeptide(L)' 'MDHMWNFWGMGWGMWFWLLVIIGLGYLFYTTTAPRTYRSRREDPLEFARMRLARGEITLEEFEKIRETLERPGRAI' A
#
# COMPACT_ATOMS: atom_id res chain seq x y z
N MET A 1 -11.60 -34.86 41.05
CA MET A 1 -11.23 -33.43 41.11
C MET A 1 -11.01 -32.95 39.68
N ASP A 2 -12.04 -32.94 38.83
CA ASP A 2 -11.83 -32.84 37.36
C ASP A 2 -12.77 -31.82 36.69
N HIS A 3 -13.56 -31.10 37.48
CA HIS A 3 -14.54 -30.12 36.96
C HIS A 3 -14.04 -28.66 36.99
N MET A 4 -12.84 -28.39 37.51
CA MET A 4 -12.32 -27.02 37.64
C MET A 4 -11.52 -26.54 36.41
N TRP A 5 -11.11 -27.45 35.52
CA TRP A 5 -10.38 -27.11 34.28
C TRP A 5 -11.30 -26.72 33.10
N ASN A 6 -12.56 -27.13 33.13
CA ASN A 6 -13.51 -26.84 32.06
C ASN A 6 -14.07 -25.40 32.13
N PHE A 7 -13.99 -24.73 33.28
CA PHE A 7 -14.42 -23.34 33.41
C PHE A 7 -13.42 -22.35 32.78
N TRP A 8 -12.14 -22.69 32.79
CA TRP A 8 -11.12 -21.89 32.11
C TRP A 8 -11.15 -22.10 30.59
N GLY A 9 -11.37 -23.33 30.13
CA GLY A 9 -11.43 -23.65 28.69
C GLY A 9 -12.67 -23.11 27.95
N MET A 10 -13.83 -23.11 28.60
CA MET A 10 -15.09 -22.74 27.92
C MET A 10 -15.22 -21.22 27.69
N GLY A 11 -14.68 -20.40 28.60
CA GLY A 11 -14.73 -18.93 28.49
C GLY A 11 -13.59 -18.36 27.64
N TRP A 12 -12.36 -18.84 27.84
CA TRP A 12 -11.19 -18.36 27.08
C TRP A 12 -11.17 -18.82 25.63
N GLY A 13 -11.74 -19.99 25.33
CA GLY A 13 -11.86 -20.46 23.95
C GLY A 13 -12.62 -19.45 23.08
N MET A 14 -13.67 -18.82 23.60
CA MET A 14 -14.46 -17.86 22.84
C MET A 14 -13.70 -16.56 22.54
N TRP A 15 -12.87 -16.08 23.49
CA TRP A 15 -11.99 -14.93 23.29
C TRP A 15 -10.89 -15.21 22.27
N PHE A 16 -10.34 -16.43 22.27
CA PHE A 16 -9.36 -16.86 21.27
C PHE A 16 -9.96 -16.81 19.86
N TRP A 17 -11.17 -17.35 19.67
CA TRP A 17 -11.86 -17.27 18.39
C TRP A 17 -12.17 -15.83 17.97
N LEU A 18 -12.55 -14.96 18.91
CA LEU A 18 -12.80 -13.55 18.64
C LEU A 18 -11.52 -12.81 18.17
N LEU A 19 -10.38 -13.06 18.81
CA LEU A 19 -9.08 -12.54 18.38
C LEU A 19 -8.67 -13.06 17.01
N VAL A 20 -8.91 -14.35 16.73
CA VAL A 20 -8.62 -14.96 15.42
C VAL A 20 -9.46 -14.30 14.33
N ILE A 21 -10.76 -14.08 14.55
CA ILE A 21 -11.64 -13.42 13.59
C ILE A 21 -11.20 -11.97 13.33
N ILE A 22 -10.88 -11.22 14.38
CA ILE A 22 -10.37 -9.84 14.24
C ILE A 22 -9.03 -9.84 13.49
N GLY A 23 -8.12 -10.76 13.82
CA GLY A 23 -6.83 -10.89 13.15
C GLY A 23 -6.96 -11.24 11.66
N LEU A 24 -7.87 -12.15 11.31
CA LEU A 24 -8.16 -12.51 9.91
C LEU A 24 -8.82 -11.35 9.17
N GLY A 25 -9.78 -10.66 9.80
CA GLY A 25 -10.42 -9.47 9.25
C GLY A 25 -9.42 -8.33 9.01
N TYR A 26 -8.50 -8.11 9.94
CA TYR A 26 -7.40 -7.15 9.79
C TYR A 26 -6.45 -7.57 8.67
N LEU A 27 -6.07 -8.84 8.59
CA LEU A 27 -5.20 -9.34 7.53
C LEU A 27 -5.86 -9.12 6.15
N PHE A 28 -7.14 -9.51 6.00
CA PHE A 28 -7.91 -9.25 4.79
C PHE A 28 -8.06 -7.76 4.50
N TYR A 29 -8.30 -6.94 5.52
CA TYR A 29 -8.36 -5.49 5.38
C TYR A 29 -7.02 -4.92 4.92
N THR A 30 -5.87 -5.43 5.39
CA THR A 30 -4.54 -4.94 4.98
C THR A 30 -4.08 -5.47 3.63
N THR A 31 -4.52 -6.66 3.21
CA THR A 31 -4.21 -7.23 1.89
C THR A 31 -5.14 -6.72 0.80
N THR A 32 -6.38 -6.35 1.16
CA THR A 32 -7.40 -5.80 0.24
C THR A 32 -7.48 -4.29 0.31
N ALA A 33 -7.07 -3.66 1.42
CA ALA A 33 -6.61 -2.29 1.36
C ALA A 33 -5.55 -2.32 0.28
N PRO A 34 -5.75 -1.59 -0.83
CA PRO A 34 -4.66 -1.42 -1.75
C PRO A 34 -3.54 -0.92 -0.86
N ARG A 35 -2.46 -1.71 -0.76
CA ARG A 35 -1.15 -1.14 -0.47
C ARG A 35 -1.21 0.13 -1.28
N THR A 36 -1.08 1.26 -0.62
CA THR A 36 -0.94 2.52 -1.31
C THR A 36 0.43 2.47 -2.01
N TYR A 37 0.67 1.47 -2.88
CA TYR A 37 0.99 1.71 -4.27
C TYR A 37 0.26 2.99 -4.60
N ARG A 38 1.03 4.05 -4.48
CA ARG A 38 0.81 5.41 -4.93
C ARG A 38 0.34 5.27 -6.38
N SER A 39 -0.94 4.94 -6.52
CA SER A 39 -1.55 4.56 -7.77
C SER A 39 -2.28 5.81 -8.23
N ARG A 40 -1.96 6.19 -9.46
CA ARG A 40 -2.81 7.01 -10.32
C ARG A 40 -2.94 8.48 -9.95
N ARG A 41 -1.81 9.14 -9.72
CA ARG A 41 -1.49 10.15 -10.73
C ARG A 41 -0.47 9.48 -11.62
N GLU A 42 -0.76 9.37 -12.90
CA GLU A 42 0.25 9.13 -13.93
C GLU A 42 1.40 10.06 -13.59
N ASP A 43 2.46 9.55 -12.93
CA ASP A 43 3.57 10.39 -12.55
C ASP A 43 4.23 10.74 -13.89
N PRO A 44 4.10 11.99 -14.36
CA PRO A 44 4.59 12.34 -15.69
C PRO A 44 6.10 12.07 -15.82
N LEU A 45 6.80 11.96 -14.68
CA LEU A 45 8.17 11.51 -14.59
C LEU A 45 8.37 10.02 -14.95
N GLU A 46 7.46 9.14 -14.53
CA GLU A 46 7.50 7.70 -14.83
C GLU A 46 7.24 7.46 -16.34
N PHE A 47 6.32 8.23 -16.91
CA PHE A 47 6.06 8.22 -18.36
C PHE A 47 7.27 8.76 -19.16
N ALA A 48 7.88 9.86 -18.71
CA ALA A 48 9.10 10.40 -19.32
C ALA A 48 10.27 9.40 -19.24
N ARG A 49 10.42 8.69 -18.11
CA ARG A 49 11.46 7.66 -17.93
C ARG A 49 11.25 6.47 -18.86
N MET A 50 10.01 6.05 -19.06
CA MET A 50 9.65 4.97 -20.00
C MET A 50 10.03 5.33 -21.43
N ARG A 51 9.80 6.59 -21.86
CA ARG A 51 10.18 7.09 -23.20
C ARG A 51 11.69 7.21 -23.39
N LEU A 52 12.42 7.63 -22.34
CA LEU A 52 13.89 7.68 -22.35
C LEU A 52 14.47 6.27 -22.52
N ALA A 53 13.95 5.29 -21.78
CA ALA A 53 14.40 3.90 -21.88
C ALA A 53 14.15 3.28 -23.26
N ARG A 54 13.13 3.77 -23.98
CA ARG A 54 12.82 3.38 -25.35
C ARG A 54 13.65 4.15 -26.39
N GLY A 55 14.37 5.20 -25.99
CA GLY A 55 15.11 6.08 -26.88
C GLY A 55 14.23 7.03 -27.71
N GLU A 56 12.96 7.20 -27.33
CA GLU A 56 12.04 8.14 -28.00
C GLU A 56 12.34 9.61 -27.63
N ILE A 57 13.03 9.83 -26.51
CA ILE A 57 13.49 11.16 -26.06
C ILE A 57 14.96 11.10 -25.65
N THR A 58 15.64 12.23 -25.75
CA THR A 58 17.01 12.40 -25.30
C THR A 58 17.08 12.71 -23.80
N LEU A 59 18.27 12.55 -23.20
CA LEU A 59 18.50 12.86 -21.78
C LEU A 59 18.20 14.34 -21.46
N GLU A 60 18.53 15.25 -22.39
CA GLU A 60 18.28 16.69 -22.25
C GLU A 60 16.78 17.02 -22.16
N GLU A 61 15.96 16.36 -22.97
CA GLU A 61 14.50 16.53 -22.94
C GLU A 61 13.90 15.96 -21.67
N PHE A 62 14.40 14.81 -21.19
CA PHE A 62 13.99 14.24 -19.91
C PHE A 62 14.32 15.19 -18.75
N GLU A 63 15.49 15.82 -18.76
CA GLU A 63 15.93 16.71 -17.69
C GLU A 63 15.07 17.98 -17.59
N LYS A 64 14.69 18.58 -18.74
CA LYS A 64 13.73 19.70 -18.79
C LYS A 64 12.37 19.32 -18.24
N ILE A 65 11.86 18.13 -18.58
CA ILE A 65 10.57 17.63 -18.07
C ILE A 65 10.66 17.42 -16.57
N ARG A 66 11.74 16.81 -16.06
CA ARG A 66 11.98 16.63 -14.62
C ARG A 66 11.97 17.96 -13.89
N GLU A 67 12.72 18.96 -14.36
CA GLU A 67 12.79 20.27 -13.72
C GLU A 67 11.42 20.99 -13.69
N THR A 68 10.65 20.87 -14.78
CA THR A 68 9.30 21.44 -14.89
C THR A 68 8.33 20.79 -13.90
N LEU A 69 8.42 19.47 -13.74
CA LEU A 69 7.55 18.69 -12.85
C LEU A 69 7.95 18.80 -11.38
N GLU A 70 9.22 19.03 -11.08
CA GLU A 70 9.76 19.20 -9.72
C GLU A 70 9.45 20.60 -9.13
N ARG A 71 9.07 21.57 -9.97
CA ARG A 71 8.55 22.89 -9.56
C ARG A 71 7.03 23.04 -9.84
N PRO A 72 6.13 22.28 -9.18
CA PRO A 72 4.69 22.43 -9.35
C PRO A 72 4.10 23.72 -8.73
N GLY A 73 4.92 24.71 -8.37
CA GLY A 73 4.53 25.84 -7.51
C GLY A 73 4.77 27.25 -8.05
N ARG A 74 5.03 27.46 -9.36
CA ARG A 74 5.12 28.82 -9.95
C ARG A 74 4.53 28.91 -11.36
N ALA A 75 3.26 28.56 -11.48
CA ALA A 75 2.44 29.00 -12.61
C ALA A 75 1.13 29.58 -12.07
N ILE A 76 1.23 30.76 -11.43
CA ILE A 76 0.17 31.77 -11.36
C ILE A 76 0.86 33.13 -11.47
#